data_AF-A0A6J8BZX4-F1
#
_entry.id   AF-A0A6J8BZX4-F1
#
_cell.length_a   1.000
_cell.length_b   1.000
_cell.length_c   1.000
_cell.angle_alpha   90.00
_cell.angle_beta   90.00
_cell.angle_gamma   90.00
#
_symmetry.space_group_name_H-M   'P 1'
#
loop_
_entity.id
_entity.type
_entity.pdbx_description
1 polymer ?
#
loop_
_entity_poly.entity_id
_entity_poly.type
_entity_poly.pdbx_seq_one_letter_code
_entity_poly.pdbx_strand_id
1 'polypeptide(L)'
;MEIANSVSYLYRLRLEGVPVIEKFKDFNSLCTYHYDDHALGFLDTSYMMACLGANNMDSAKRLTDSIRDFLSDGKGNTCESMKSVGSDLCEALIAFEDGQFGKAVDIIYPKRYQIINLGGSNAQRDVINLFLIHAALKSEEKRHRNLAKMLIFERKSLKENSPLTDRLIAKLVTV
;
A
#
# COMPACT_ATOMS: atom_id res chain seq x y z
N MET A 1 11.05 -1.37 -12.04
CA MET A 1 10.80 0.06 -11.72
C MET A 1 9.56 0.62 -12.41
N GLU A 2 9.37 0.38 -13.72
CA GLU A 2 8.18 0.85 -14.45
C GLU A 2 6.86 0.28 -13.92
N ILE A 3 6.80 -1.04 -13.67
CA ILE A 3 5.61 -1.71 -13.09
C ILE A 3 5.17 -1.03 -11.79
N ALA A 4 6.10 -0.73 -10.88
CA ALA A 4 5.79 -0.09 -9.60
C ALA A 4 5.24 1.34 -9.76
N ASN A 5 5.69 2.09 -10.77
CA ASN A 5 5.12 3.39 -11.09
C ASN A 5 3.68 3.26 -11.58
N SER A 6 3.44 2.33 -12.51
CA SER A 6 2.11 2.09 -13.07
C SER A 6 1.12 1.60 -12.02
N VAL A 7 1.53 0.62 -11.20
CA VAL A 7 0.74 0.14 -10.06
C VAL A 7 0.44 1.27 -9.08
N SER A 8 1.43 2.08 -8.71
CA SER A 8 1.24 3.23 -7.82
C SER A 8 0.23 4.25 -8.37
N TYR A 9 0.20 4.43 -9.70
CA TYR A 9 -0.78 5.29 -10.36
C TYR A 9 -2.18 4.68 -10.34
N LEU A 10 -2.32 3.41 -10.74
CA LEU A 10 -3.60 2.69 -10.71
C LEU A 10 -4.18 2.61 -9.31
N TYR A 11 -3.34 2.40 -8.29
CA TYR A 11 -3.79 2.32 -6.92
C TYR A 11 -4.42 3.64 -6.43
N ARG A 12 -3.86 4.79 -6.85
CA ARG A 12 -4.48 6.11 -6.56
C ARG A 12 -5.84 6.27 -7.21
N LEU A 13 -5.97 5.87 -8.47
CA LEU A 13 -7.25 5.89 -9.19
C LEU A 13 -8.27 5.00 -8.47
N ARG A 14 -7.85 3.80 -8.07
CA ARG A 14 -8.69 2.86 -7.32
C ARG A 14 -9.15 3.43 -5.99
N LEU A 15 -8.26 4.05 -5.21
CA LEU A 15 -8.62 4.69 -3.93
C LEU A 15 -9.65 5.81 -4.11
N GLU A 16 -9.68 6.45 -5.27
CA GLU A 16 -10.65 7.46 -5.66
C GLU A 16 -11.92 6.90 -6.33
N GLY A 17 -12.08 5.57 -6.36
CA GLY A 17 -13.27 4.90 -6.88
C GLY A 17 -13.30 4.73 -8.40
N VAL A 18 -12.20 5.01 -9.11
CA VAL A 18 -12.11 4.79 -10.55
C VAL A 18 -11.94 3.28 -10.82
N PRO A 19 -12.77 2.67 -11.70
CA PRO A 19 -12.66 1.26 -12.02
C PRO A 19 -11.42 0.99 -12.87
N VAL A 20 -10.42 0.31 -12.30
CA VAL A 20 -9.12 0.03 -12.95
C VAL A 20 -8.71 -1.45 -12.89
N ILE A 21 -9.65 -2.34 -12.57
CA ILE A 21 -9.38 -3.77 -12.35
C ILE A 21 -8.73 -4.44 -13.57
N GLU A 22 -9.19 -4.14 -14.79
CA GLU A 22 -8.61 -4.75 -16.01
C GLU A 22 -7.13 -4.37 -16.19
N LYS A 23 -6.75 -3.14 -15.83
CA LYS A 23 -5.35 -2.72 -15.87
C LYS A 23 -4.52 -3.42 -14.80
N PHE A 24 -5.10 -3.68 -13.62
CA PHE A 24 -4.42 -4.50 -12.62
C PHE A 24 -4.23 -5.94 -13.07
N LYS A 25 -5.17 -6.55 -13.80
CA LYS A 25 -4.99 -7.89 -14.37
C LYS A 25 -3.83 -7.95 -15.37
N ASP A 26 -3.71 -6.94 -16.24
CA ASP A 26 -2.58 -6.79 -17.16
C ASP A 26 -1.25 -6.80 -16.37
N PHE A 27 -1.13 -5.96 -15.34
CA PHE A 27 0.10 -5.89 -14.54
C PHE A 27 0.34 -7.11 -13.66
N ASN A 28 -0.69 -7.70 -13.05
CA ASN A 28 -0.55 -8.90 -12.23
C ASN A 28 0.09 -10.04 -13.01
N SER A 29 -0.35 -10.23 -14.26
CA SER A 29 0.21 -11.24 -15.17
C SER A 29 1.70 -11.02 -15.48
N LEU A 30 2.17 -9.76 -15.46
CA LEU A 30 3.59 -9.44 -15.61
C LEU A 30 4.36 -9.61 -14.28
N CYS A 31 3.73 -9.31 -13.14
CA CYS A 31 4.37 -9.40 -11.83
C CYS A 31 4.70 -10.83 -11.44
N THR A 32 3.94 -11.83 -11.89
CA THR A 32 4.14 -13.25 -11.51
C THR A 32 5.51 -13.80 -11.88
N TYR A 33 6.19 -13.21 -12.88
CA TYR A 33 7.55 -13.60 -13.27
C TYR A 33 8.63 -13.10 -12.30
N HIS A 34 8.28 -12.20 -11.37
CA HIS A 34 9.20 -11.47 -10.52
C HIS A 34 8.98 -11.73 -9.02
N TYR A 35 8.05 -12.60 -8.65
CA TYR A 35 7.73 -12.83 -7.23
C TYR A 35 8.91 -13.34 -6.42
N ASP A 36 9.81 -14.09 -7.05
CA ASP A 36 10.95 -14.74 -6.39
C ASP A 36 12.24 -13.89 -6.48
N ASP A 37 12.19 -12.72 -7.14
CA ASP A 37 13.36 -11.85 -7.34
C ASP A 37 13.76 -11.12 -6.04
N HIS A 38 12.77 -10.67 -5.26
CA HIS A 38 12.93 -9.86 -4.04
C HIS A 38 13.98 -8.75 -4.13
N ALA A 39 14.05 -8.10 -5.30
CA ALA A 39 15.11 -7.14 -5.60
C ALA A 39 15.02 -5.87 -4.73
N LEU A 40 13.81 -5.47 -4.34
CA LEU A 40 13.56 -4.29 -3.51
C LEU A 40 12.20 -4.41 -2.81
N GLY A 41 12.12 -4.10 -1.51
CA GLY A 41 10.87 -4.26 -0.74
C GLY A 41 9.69 -3.44 -1.28
N PHE A 42 9.95 -2.27 -1.89
CA PHE A 42 8.89 -1.50 -2.55
C PHE A 42 8.33 -2.21 -3.79
N LEU A 43 9.12 -3.01 -4.50
CA LEU A 43 8.63 -3.79 -5.64
C LEU A 43 7.68 -4.89 -5.17
N ASP A 44 8.06 -5.67 -4.16
CA ASP A 44 7.22 -6.73 -3.60
C ASP A 44 5.88 -6.19 -3.11
N THR A 45 5.90 -5.06 -2.41
CA THR A 45 4.66 -4.41 -1.93
C THR A 45 3.83 -3.83 -3.09
N SER A 46 4.46 -3.38 -4.18
CA SER A 46 3.76 -3.01 -5.41
C SER A 46 3.15 -4.23 -6.11
N TYR A 47 3.85 -5.36 -6.17
CA TYR A 47 3.31 -6.59 -6.72
C TYR A 47 2.10 -7.06 -5.91
N MET A 48 2.15 -6.94 -4.59
CA MET A 48 0.99 -7.21 -3.73
C MET A 48 -0.21 -6.32 -4.09
N MET A 49 0.01 -5.00 -4.24
CA MET A 49 -1.04 -4.08 -4.70
C MET A 49 -1.63 -4.48 -6.07
N ALA A 50 -0.80 -5.01 -6.98
CA ALA A 50 -1.26 -5.49 -8.28
C ALA A 50 -2.12 -6.76 -8.18
N CYS A 51 -1.71 -7.73 -7.36
CA CYS A 51 -2.48 -8.97 -7.09
C CYS A 51 -3.88 -8.63 -6.58
N LEU A 52 -3.91 -7.81 -5.53
CA LEU A 52 -5.12 -7.39 -4.83
C LEU A 52 -6.01 -6.50 -5.71
N GLY A 53 -5.41 -5.56 -6.45
CA GLY A 53 -6.13 -4.73 -7.42
C GLY A 53 -6.77 -5.53 -8.57
N ALA A 54 -6.21 -6.69 -8.91
CA ALA A 54 -6.75 -7.62 -9.89
C ALA A 54 -7.79 -8.59 -9.31
N ASN A 55 -8.08 -8.49 -7.99
CA ASN A 55 -8.89 -9.44 -7.22
C ASN A 55 -8.37 -10.90 -7.32
N ASN A 56 -7.05 -11.07 -7.35
CA ASN A 56 -6.39 -12.36 -7.48
C ASN A 56 -5.70 -12.74 -6.18
N MET A 57 -6.45 -13.38 -5.29
CA MET A 57 -5.95 -13.83 -3.99
C MET A 57 -4.96 -15.00 -4.08
N ASP A 58 -5.03 -15.81 -5.13
CA ASP A 58 -4.06 -16.88 -5.37
C ASP A 58 -2.67 -16.31 -5.69
N SER A 59 -2.62 -15.27 -6.52
CA SER A 59 -1.39 -14.49 -6.77
C SER A 59 -0.86 -13.83 -5.49
N ALA A 60 -1.73 -13.20 -4.70
CA ALA A 60 -1.34 -12.59 -3.43
C ALA A 60 -0.76 -13.63 -2.44
N LYS A 61 -1.39 -14.81 -2.37
CA LYS A 61 -0.89 -15.92 -1.56
C LYS A 61 0.47 -16.42 -2.04
N ARG A 62 0.64 -16.65 -3.35
CA ARG A 62 1.92 -17.07 -3.93
C ARG A 62 3.05 -16.08 -3.59
N LEU A 63 2.78 -14.78 -3.74
CA LEU A 63 3.77 -13.75 -3.38
C LEU A 63 4.06 -13.75 -1.88
N THR A 64 3.06 -13.94 -1.03
CA THR A 64 3.25 -14.02 0.43
C THR A 64 4.11 -15.23 0.82
N ASP A 65 3.88 -16.38 0.20
CA ASP A 65 4.67 -17.59 0.43
C ASP A 65 6.12 -17.39 -0.05
N SER A 66 6.33 -16.80 -1.23
CA SER A 66 7.67 -16.46 -1.74
C SER A 66 8.41 -15.47 -0.82
N ILE A 67 7.74 -14.41 -0.35
CA ILE A 67 8.30 -13.49 0.66
C ILE A 67 8.65 -14.24 1.95
N ARG A 68 7.83 -15.19 2.42
CA ARG A 68 8.12 -15.97 3.64
C ARG A 68 9.39 -16.81 3.48
N ASP A 69 9.56 -17.46 2.34
CA ASP A 69 10.75 -18.26 2.04
C ASP A 69 11.99 -17.35 1.98
N PHE A 70 11.90 -16.23 1.28
CA PHE A 70 12.96 -15.22 1.23
C PHE A 70 13.33 -14.67 2.60
N LEU A 71 12.37 -14.43 3.49
CA LEU A 71 12.65 -13.91 4.83
C LEU A 71 13.30 -14.96 5.75
N SER A 72 13.07 -16.24 5.50
CA SER A 72 13.62 -17.34 6.29
C SER A 72 15.12 -17.50 6.04
N ASP A 73 15.53 -17.49 4.76
CA ASP A 73 16.91 -17.79 4.36
C ASP A 73 17.71 -16.55 3.88
N GLY A 74 17.01 -15.48 3.53
CA GLY A 74 17.58 -14.28 2.92
C GLY A 74 18.35 -13.38 3.89
N LYS A 75 19.30 -12.61 3.33
CA LYS A 75 20.15 -11.65 4.05
C LYS A 75 20.27 -10.35 3.26
N GLY A 76 20.75 -9.31 3.93
CA GLY A 76 21.01 -7.99 3.33
C GLY A 76 19.83 -7.03 3.43
N ASN A 77 20.06 -5.80 2.95
CA ASN A 77 19.18 -4.65 3.18
C ASN A 77 17.73 -4.90 2.75
N THR A 78 17.49 -5.59 1.64
CA THR A 78 16.12 -5.87 1.19
C THR A 78 15.40 -6.81 2.16
N CYS A 79 16.05 -7.89 2.61
CA CYS A 79 15.48 -8.80 3.61
C CYS A 79 15.20 -8.08 4.93
N GLU A 80 16.13 -7.24 5.39
CA GLU A 80 15.94 -6.42 6.61
C GLU A 80 14.77 -5.43 6.47
N SER A 81 14.64 -4.76 5.32
CA SER A 81 13.52 -3.86 5.05
C SER A 81 12.17 -4.58 5.01
N MET A 82 12.14 -5.79 4.44
CA MET A 82 10.95 -6.63 4.39
C MET A 82 10.55 -7.14 5.79
N LYS A 83 11.52 -7.51 6.64
CA LYS A 83 11.29 -7.87 8.05
C LYS A 83 10.82 -6.68 8.90
N SER A 84 11.37 -5.50 8.65
CA SER A 84 11.05 -4.27 9.40
C SER A 84 9.62 -3.80 9.15
N VAL A 85 9.20 -3.76 7.88
CA VAL A 85 7.90 -3.18 7.51
C VAL A 85 7.26 -3.77 6.25
N GLY A 86 8.02 -4.38 5.34
CA GLY A 86 7.48 -4.83 4.06
C GLY A 86 6.45 -5.95 4.17
N SER A 87 6.74 -6.97 4.98
CA SER A 87 5.80 -8.08 5.24
C SER A 87 4.51 -7.57 5.90
N ASP A 88 4.64 -6.67 6.87
CA ASP A 88 3.50 -6.05 7.55
C ASP A 88 2.67 -5.20 6.59
N LEU A 89 3.31 -4.51 5.65
CA LEU A 89 2.60 -3.76 4.60
C LEU A 89 1.80 -4.70 3.68
N CYS A 90 2.37 -5.84 3.29
CA CYS A 90 1.62 -6.85 2.55
C CYS A 90 0.41 -7.37 3.36
N GLU A 91 0.59 -7.66 4.65
CA GLU A 91 -0.52 -8.08 5.52
C GLU A 91 -1.61 -7.01 5.63
N ALA A 92 -1.22 -5.75 5.82
CA ALA A 92 -2.16 -4.65 5.92
C ALA A 92 -2.93 -4.40 4.62
N LEU A 93 -2.27 -4.57 3.46
CA LEU A 93 -2.94 -4.50 2.16
C LEU A 93 -3.98 -5.60 2.01
N ILE A 94 -3.66 -6.84 2.39
CA ILE A 94 -4.62 -7.95 2.40
C ILE A 94 -5.78 -7.66 3.35
N ALA A 95 -5.50 -7.22 4.58
CA ALA A 95 -6.53 -6.86 5.55
C ALA A 95 -7.47 -5.76 5.03
N PHE A 96 -6.94 -4.78 4.30
CA PHE A 96 -7.75 -3.74 3.67
C PHE A 96 -8.68 -4.30 2.59
N GLU A 97 -8.23 -5.24 1.76
CA GLU A 97 -9.09 -5.91 0.77
C GLU A 97 -10.19 -6.73 1.42
N ASP A 98 -9.90 -7.39 2.53
CA ASP A 98 -10.86 -8.17 3.32
C ASP A 98 -11.84 -7.30 4.12
N GLY A 99 -11.79 -5.97 3.96
CA GLY A 99 -12.63 -5.02 4.68
C GLY A 99 -12.23 -4.78 6.14
N GLN A 100 -11.11 -5.36 6.60
CA GLN A 100 -10.57 -5.21 7.94
C GLN A 100 -9.76 -3.91 8.05
N PHE A 101 -10.40 -2.77 7.79
CA PHE A 101 -9.73 -1.47 7.69
C PHE A 101 -9.02 -1.04 8.99
N GLY A 102 -9.61 -1.33 10.15
CA GLY A 102 -8.99 -1.06 11.45
C GLY A 102 -7.67 -1.82 11.64
N LYS A 103 -7.66 -3.11 11.30
CA LYS A 103 -6.45 -3.95 11.33
C LYS A 103 -5.36 -3.39 10.43
N ALA A 104 -5.71 -2.98 9.20
CA ALA A 104 -4.75 -2.38 8.27
C ALA A 104 -4.09 -1.11 8.85
N VAL A 105 -4.86 -0.26 9.54
CA VAL A 105 -4.35 0.93 10.22
C VAL A 105 -3.42 0.55 11.37
N ASP A 106 -3.83 -0.38 12.23
CA ASP A 106 -3.07 -0.80 13.41
C ASP A 106 -1.71 -1.40 13.05
N ILE A 107 -1.64 -2.13 11.93
CA ILE A 107 -0.38 -2.70 11.44
C ILE A 107 0.57 -1.59 10.96
N ILE A 108 0.09 -0.64 10.17
CA ILE A 108 0.97 0.27 9.41
C ILE A 108 1.22 1.59 10.07
N TYR A 109 0.27 2.13 10.82
CA TYR A 109 0.45 3.42 11.48
C TYR A 109 1.71 3.49 12.37
N PRO A 110 2.02 2.47 13.21
CA PRO A 110 3.24 2.47 14.03
C PRO A 110 4.52 2.41 13.20
N LYS A 111 4.45 1.90 11.97
CA LYS A 111 5.59 1.66 11.09
C LYS A 111 5.70 2.66 9.93
N ARG A 112 4.83 3.67 9.88
CA ARG A 112 4.72 4.60 8.74
C ARG A 112 6.02 5.28 8.34
N TYR A 113 6.89 5.56 9.31
CA TYR A 113 8.21 6.18 9.05
C TYR A 113 9.27 5.18 8.59
N GLN A 114 9.08 3.88 8.83
CA GLN A 114 9.97 2.81 8.37
C GLN A 114 9.75 2.49 6.89
N ILE A 115 8.64 2.95 6.28
CA ILE A 115 8.34 2.77 4.85
C ILE A 115 9.48 3.27 3.94
N ILE A 116 10.26 4.25 4.40
CA ILE A 116 11.43 4.73 3.66
C ILE A 116 12.47 3.61 3.41
N ASN A 117 12.55 2.62 4.31
CA ASN A 117 13.48 1.49 4.23
C ASN A 117 13.16 0.54 3.07
N LEU A 118 11.91 0.53 2.58
CA LEU A 118 11.51 -0.28 1.42
C LEU A 118 12.12 0.24 0.11
N GLY A 119 12.73 1.42 0.13
CA GLY A 119 13.21 2.12 -1.06
C GLY A 119 12.07 2.86 -1.77
N GLY A 120 12.16 2.90 -3.11
CA GLY A 120 11.23 3.65 -3.95
C GLY A 120 11.40 5.16 -3.88
N SER A 121 10.78 5.86 -4.83
CA SER A 121 10.76 7.32 -4.89
C SER A 121 9.77 7.93 -3.89
N ASN A 122 9.86 9.25 -3.67
CA ASN A 122 8.89 9.97 -2.83
C ASN A 122 7.46 9.85 -3.37
N ALA A 123 7.28 9.89 -4.69
CA ALA A 123 5.97 9.72 -5.32
C ALA A 123 5.45 8.28 -5.18
N GLN A 124 6.34 7.28 -5.22
CA GLN A 124 6.00 5.88 -4.99
C GLN A 124 5.53 5.67 -3.55
N ARG A 125 6.35 6.02 -2.55
CA ARG A 125 6.01 5.87 -1.12
C ARG A 125 4.77 6.64 -0.70
N ASP A 126 4.48 7.75 -1.36
CA ASP A 126 3.26 8.52 -1.13
C ASP A 126 1.97 7.72 -1.32
N VAL A 127 1.98 6.65 -2.12
CA VAL A 127 0.80 5.78 -2.29
C VAL A 127 0.46 5.05 -0.99
N ILE A 128 1.46 4.72 -0.17
CA ILE A 128 1.29 4.04 1.12
C ILE A 128 0.69 5.00 2.15
N ASN A 129 1.08 6.28 2.12
CA ASN A 129 0.43 7.31 2.95
C ASN A 129 -1.05 7.48 2.58
N LEU A 130 -1.37 7.46 1.28
CA LEU A 130 -2.76 7.51 0.82
C LEU A 130 -3.52 6.25 1.24
N PHE A 131 -2.93 5.07 1.07
CA PHE A 131 -3.50 3.82 1.58
C PHE A 131 -3.87 3.92 3.06
N LEU A 132 -2.94 4.39 3.91
CA LEU A 132 -3.18 4.53 5.35
C LEU A 132 -4.31 5.52 5.66
N ILE A 133 -4.36 6.66 4.97
CA ILE A 133 -5.47 7.63 5.10
C ILE A 133 -6.80 6.97 4.75
N HIS A 134 -6.87 6.26 3.63
CA HIS A 134 -8.11 5.60 3.19
C HIS A 134 -8.53 4.47 4.14
N ALA A 135 -7.58 3.70 4.67
CA ALA A 135 -7.86 2.68 5.70
C ALA A 135 -8.43 3.33 6.96
N ALA A 136 -7.83 4.43 7.41
CA ALA A 136 -8.28 5.17 8.59
C ALA A 136 -9.66 5.83 8.39
N LEU A 137 -9.96 6.33 7.20
CA LEU A 137 -11.28 6.87 6.84
C LEU A 137 -12.37 5.78 6.82
N LYS A 138 -12.04 4.58 6.35
CA LYS A 138 -12.98 3.45 6.22
C LYS A 138 -13.17 2.66 7.52
N SER A 139 -12.28 2.82 8.50
CA SER A 139 -12.41 2.16 9.79
C SER A 139 -13.58 2.75 10.60
N GLU A 140 -14.34 1.86 11.25
CA GLU A 140 -15.47 2.24 12.12
C GLU A 140 -15.00 2.87 13.44
N GLU A 141 -13.75 2.59 13.85
CA GLU A 141 -13.19 3.05 15.11
C GLU A 141 -12.96 4.57 15.12
N LYS A 142 -13.46 5.23 16.18
CA LYS A 142 -13.33 6.69 16.34
C LYS A 142 -11.86 7.16 16.36
N ARG A 143 -10.96 6.38 16.97
CA ARG A 143 -9.52 6.70 17.00
C ARG A 143 -8.90 6.73 15.60
N HIS A 144 -9.31 5.82 14.72
CA HIS A 144 -8.83 5.79 13.33
C HIS A 144 -9.40 6.94 12.51
N ARG A 145 -10.67 7.28 12.69
CA ARG A 145 -11.25 8.47 12.04
C ARG A 145 -10.58 9.78 12.48
N ASN A 146 -10.21 9.90 13.76
CA ASN A 146 -9.42 11.04 14.23
C ASN A 146 -8.01 11.05 13.63
N LEU A 147 -7.37 9.88 13.55
CA LEU A 147 -6.08 9.73 12.90
C LEU A 147 -6.14 10.14 11.41
N ALA A 148 -7.19 9.75 10.68
CA ALA A 148 -7.37 10.15 9.29
C ALA A 148 -7.38 11.67 9.14
N LYS A 149 -8.08 12.39 10.01
CA LYS A 149 -8.09 13.87 10.04
C LYS A 149 -6.68 14.41 10.20
N MET A 150 -5.92 13.90 11.18
CA MET A 150 -4.55 14.34 11.43
C MET A 150 -3.64 14.11 10.21
N LEU A 151 -3.69 12.91 9.61
CA LEU A 151 -2.87 12.56 8.44
C LEU A 151 -3.22 13.40 7.21
N ILE A 152 -4.50 13.74 7.03
CA ILE A 152 -4.94 14.62 5.93
C ILE A 152 -4.41 16.05 6.11
N PHE A 153 -4.45 16.58 7.34
CA PHE A 153 -3.91 17.93 7.61
C PHE A 153 -2.38 17.97 7.52
N GLU A 154 -1.69 16.94 8.01
CA GLU A 154 -0.24 16.77 7.79
C GLU A 154 0.10 16.72 6.29
N ARG A 155 -0.71 16.02 5.50
CA ARG A 155 -0.54 16.01 4.04
C ARG A 155 -0.79 17.38 3.42
N LYS A 156 -1.78 18.13 3.88
CA LYS A 156 -2.12 19.46 3.35
C LYS A 156 -0.99 20.46 3.58
N SER A 157 -0.33 20.42 4.73
CA SER A 157 0.83 21.29 5.00
C SER A 157 2.04 20.94 4.13
N LEU A 158 2.25 19.67 3.80
CA LEU A 158 3.35 19.24 2.93
C LEU A 158 3.03 19.38 1.43
N LYS A 159 1.76 19.41 1.05
CA LYS A 159 1.27 19.41 -0.34
C LYS A 159 0.12 20.39 -0.52
N GLU A 160 0.40 21.67 -0.30
CA GLU A 160 -0.59 22.75 -0.25
C GLU A 160 -1.52 22.78 -1.47
N ASN A 161 -0.97 22.57 -2.68
CA ASN A 161 -1.71 22.67 -3.94
C ASN A 161 -2.10 21.31 -4.53
N SER A 162 -2.40 20.30 -3.70
CA SER A 162 -2.80 18.97 -4.18
C SER A 162 -4.33 18.82 -4.25
N PRO A 163 -4.93 18.73 -5.45
CA PRO A 163 -6.38 18.52 -5.58
C PRO A 163 -6.85 17.21 -4.96
N LEU A 164 -5.97 16.20 -4.89
CA LEU A 164 -6.28 14.94 -4.22
C LEU A 164 -6.45 15.14 -2.71
N THR A 165 -5.59 15.96 -2.08
CA THR A 165 -5.73 16.30 -0.66
C THR A 165 -7.00 17.10 -0.40
N ASP A 166 -7.36 18.03 -1.30
CA ASP A 166 -8.60 18.81 -1.15
C ASP A 166 -9.85 17.92 -1.20
N ARG A 167 -9.87 16.92 -2.08
CA ARG A 167 -10.96 15.91 -2.10
C ARG A 167 -10.99 15.04 -0.85
N LEU A 168 -9.83 14.68 -0.27
CA LEU A 168 -9.78 13.98 1.01
C LEU A 168 -10.33 14.82 2.16
N ILE A 169 -10.05 16.12 2.18
CA ILE A 169 -10.63 17.05 3.16
C ILE A 169 -12.15 17.11 3.01
N ALA A 170 -12.66 17.19 1.78
CA ALA A 170 -14.11 17.18 1.53
C ALA A 170 -14.80 15.92 2.10
N LYS A 171 -14.15 14.74 2.01
CA LYS A 171 -14.66 13.48 2.58
C LYS A 171 -14.79 13.52 4.11
N LEU A 172 -14.06 14.38 4.82
CA LEU A 172 -14.17 14.53 6.27
C LEU A 172 -15.43 15.29 6.72
N VAL A 173 -16.06 16.06 5.82
CA VAL A 173 -17.25 16.87 6.11
C VAL A 173 -18.53 16.07 5.87
N THR A 174 -18.44 14.99 5.10
CA THR A 174 -19.56 14.12 4.72
C THR A 174 -19.78 12.92 5.65
N VAL A 175 -18.97 12.78 6.72
CA VAL A 175 -19.02 11.67 7.72
C VAL A 175 -19.24 12.24 9.11
#